data_AF-A0A537TGP4-F1
#
_entry.id   AF-A0A537TGP4-F1
#
_cell.length_a   1.000
_cell.length_b   1.000
_cell.length_c   1.000
_cell.angle_alpha   90.00
_cell.angle_beta   90.00
_cell.angle_gamma   90.00
#
_symmetry.space_group_name_H-M   'P 1'
#
loop_
_entity.id
_entity.type
_entity.pdbx_description
1 polymer ?
#
loop_
_entity_poly.entity_id
_entity_poly.type
_entity_poly.pdbx_seq_one_letter_code
_entity_poly.pdbx_strand_id
1 'polypeptide(L)'
;MEVFVQQLINGITLGSIYGLIAIGYTMVFGIIGMVNFAHGDVFMVSAFIALITLLLLTTWLGIGSFVIALFIVLIVAMLFTSLVNWAIERIAYRPLRGSFRLAPLISAIG
;
A
#
# COMPACT_ATOMS: atom_id res chain seq x y z
N MET A 1 -23.86 17.79 17.89
CA MET A 1 -22.39 17.90 18.03
C MET A 1 -21.68 16.61 17.61
N GLU A 2 -22.22 15.44 17.96
CA GLU A 2 -21.62 14.12 17.61
C GLU A 2 -21.33 13.95 16.11
N VAL A 3 -22.31 14.24 15.23
CA VAL A 3 -22.11 14.13 13.78
C VAL A 3 -20.96 15.00 13.29
N PHE A 4 -20.82 16.23 13.81
CA PHE A 4 -19.73 17.12 13.43
C PHE A 4 -18.37 16.55 13.84
N VAL A 5 -18.24 16.05 15.07
CA VAL A 5 -16.99 15.44 15.57
C VAL A 5 -16.65 14.18 14.76
N GLN A 6 -17.63 13.33 14.47
CA GLN A 6 -17.44 12.14 13.67
C GLN A 6 -16.97 12.47 12.24
N GLN A 7 -17.59 13.48 11.59
CA GLN A 7 -17.15 13.90 10.26
C GLN A 7 -15.77 14.54 10.27
N LEU A 8 -15.40 15.26 11.34
CA LEU A 8 -14.04 15.77 11.52
C LEU A 8 -13.03 14.62 11.60
N ILE A 9 -13.32 13.59 12.39
CA ILE A 9 -12.47 12.39 12.52
C ILE A 9 -12.36 11.65 11.18
N ASN A 10 -13.48 11.46 10.48
CA ASN A 10 -13.49 10.84 9.15
C ASN A 10 -12.66 11.64 8.14
N GLY A 11 -12.81 12.97 8.14
CA GLY A 11 -12.05 13.88 7.27
C GLY A 11 -10.55 13.81 7.53
N ILE A 12 -10.13 13.83 8.80
CA ILE A 12 -8.71 13.67 9.18
C ILE A 12 -8.19 12.30 8.78
N THR A 13 -8.98 11.24 9.00
CA THR A 13 -8.59 9.86 8.65
C THR A 13 -8.38 9.70 7.16
N LEU A 14 -9.38 10.10 6.35
CA LEU A 14 -9.29 10.04 4.88
C LEU A 14 -8.20 10.97 4.34
N GLY A 15 -8.09 12.19 4.87
CA GLY A 15 -7.03 13.12 4.50
C GLY A 15 -5.64 12.57 4.79
N SER A 16 -5.46 11.90 5.92
CA SER A 16 -4.19 11.24 6.27
C SER A 16 -3.87 10.08 5.33
N ILE A 17 -4.86 9.27 4.97
CA ILE A 17 -4.70 8.18 4.00
C ILE A 17 -4.28 8.75 2.65
N TYR A 18 -4.99 9.76 2.12
CA TYR A 18 -4.63 10.39 0.85
C TYR A 18 -3.27 11.09 0.89
N GLY A 19 -2.94 11.74 2.01
CA GLY A 19 -1.62 12.33 2.23
C GLY A 19 -0.50 11.28 2.19
N LEU A 20 -0.68 10.14 2.87
CA LEU A 20 0.28 9.04 2.84
C LEU A 20 0.42 8.42 1.44
N ILE A 21 -0.69 8.26 0.71
CA ILE A 21 -0.66 7.78 -0.68
C ILE A 21 0.15 8.74 -1.56
N ALA A 22 -0.08 10.06 -1.43
CA ALA A 22 0.65 11.07 -2.20
C ALA A 22 2.16 11.05 -1.86
N ILE A 23 2.52 10.93 -0.58
CA ILE A 23 3.92 10.82 -0.15
C ILE A 23 4.56 9.54 -0.70
N GLY A 24 3.87 8.40 -0.65
CA GLY A 24 4.36 7.14 -1.20
C GLY A 24 4.60 7.23 -2.71
N TYR A 25 3.64 7.78 -3.45
CA TYR A 25 3.76 7.93 -4.90
C TYR A 25 4.91 8.86 -5.30
N THR A 26 5.04 10.00 -4.63
CA THR A 26 6.14 10.94 -4.89
C THR A 26 7.51 10.37 -4.53
N MET A 27 7.61 9.56 -3.48
CA MET A 27 8.85 8.87 -3.11
C MET A 27 9.27 7.84 -4.18
N VAL A 28 8.34 7.01 -4.64
CA VAL A 28 8.62 6.00 -5.68
C VAL A 28 9.05 6.67 -6.99
N PHE A 29 8.31 7.70 -7.42
CA PHE A 29 8.68 8.48 -8.60
C PHE A 29 10.04 9.17 -8.43
N GLY A 30 10.34 9.72 -7.25
CA GLY A 30 11.61 10.39 -6.95
C GLY A 30 12.82 9.45 -7.01
N ILE A 31 12.66 8.17 -6.64
CA ILE A 31 13.74 7.18 -6.69
C ILE A 31 13.90 6.59 -8.09
N ILE A 32 12.79 6.22 -8.74
CA ILE A 32 12.81 5.46 -9.99
C ILE A 32 12.91 6.40 -11.21
N GLY A 33 12.42 7.64 -11.10
CA GLY A 33 12.38 8.62 -12.19
C GLY A 33 11.38 8.27 -13.30
N MET A 34 10.45 7.33 -13.04
CA MET A 34 9.47 6.84 -14.00
C MET A 34 8.08 6.81 -13.36
N VAL A 35 7.05 7.11 -14.16
CA VAL A 35 5.65 7.09 -13.71
C VAL A 35 5.22 5.63 -13.48
N ASN A 36 4.75 5.32 -12.28
CA ASN A 36 4.29 3.99 -11.89
C ASN A 36 2.75 3.97 -11.79
N PHE A 37 2.05 3.47 -12.81
CA PHE A 37 0.57 3.39 -12.77
C PHE A 37 0.06 2.20 -11.92
N ALA A 38 0.86 1.14 -11.78
CA ALA A 38 0.57 -0.01 -10.91
C ALA A 38 0.55 0.31 -9.40
N HIS A 39 0.90 1.54 -9.00
CA HIS A 39 0.90 1.93 -7.59
C HIS A 39 -0.49 1.77 -6.93
N GLY A 40 -1.57 2.03 -7.69
CA GLY A 40 -2.94 1.81 -7.23
C GLY A 40 -3.24 0.33 -6.97
N ASP A 41 -2.75 -0.56 -7.83
CA ASP A 41 -2.93 -2.01 -7.69
C ASP A 41 -2.15 -2.54 -6.48
N VAL A 42 -0.93 -2.05 -6.26
CA VAL A 42 -0.12 -2.40 -5.08
C VAL A 42 -0.81 -1.94 -3.79
N PHE A 43 -1.42 -0.74 -3.80
CA PHE A 43 -2.18 -0.24 -2.66
C PHE A 43 -3.40 -1.14 -2.37
N MET A 44 -4.16 -1.51 -3.41
CA MET A 44 -5.28 -2.44 -3.30
C MET A 44 -4.86 -3.79 -2.71
N VAL A 45 -3.82 -4.43 -3.26
CA VAL A 45 -3.30 -5.71 -2.75
C VAL A 45 -2.92 -5.57 -1.27
N SER A 46 -2.24 -4.50 -0.90
CA SER A 46 -1.85 -4.22 0.49
C SER A 46 -3.06 -4.09 1.43
N ALA A 47 -4.11 -3.40 0.99
CA ALA A 47 -5.35 -3.24 1.75
C ALA A 47 -6.07 -4.58 1.96
N PHE A 48 -6.13 -5.43 0.93
CA PHE A 48 -6.69 -6.78 1.06
C PHE A 48 -5.87 -7.68 1.98
N ILE A 49 -4.53 -7.62 1.92
CA ILE A 49 -3.67 -8.36 2.84
C ILE A 49 -3.93 -7.94 4.29
N ALA A 50 -4.05 -6.64 4.55
CA ALA A 50 -4.37 -6.13 5.89
C ALA A 50 -5.75 -6.63 6.37
N LEU A 51 -6.77 -6.57 5.50
CA LEU A 51 -8.12 -7.05 5.82
C LEU A 51 -8.14 -8.55 6.10
N ILE A 52 -7.55 -9.37 5.22
CA ILE A 52 -7.52 -10.84 5.35
C ILE A 52 -6.77 -11.23 6.64
N THR A 53 -5.65 -10.57 6.91
CA THR A 53 -4.88 -10.80 8.15
C THR A 53 -5.72 -10.46 9.38
N LEU A 54 -6.41 -9.31 9.38
CA LEU A 54 -7.28 -8.92 10.48
C LEU A 54 -8.40 -9.95 10.71
N LEU A 55 -9.03 -10.43 9.64
CA LEU A 55 -10.11 -11.42 9.71
C LEU A 55 -9.60 -12.78 10.24
N LEU A 56 -8.43 -13.22 9.78
CA LEU A 56 -7.76 -14.42 10.29
C LEU A 56 -7.49 -14.31 11.80
N LEU A 57 -6.94 -13.17 12.24
CA LEU A 57 -6.59 -12.97 13.65
C LEU A 57 -7.81 -12.88 14.57
N THR A 58 -8.85 -12.16 14.14
CA THR A 58 -10.01 -11.88 14.99
C THR A 58 -11.07 -12.99 14.94
N THR A 59 -11.35 -13.54 13.76
CA THR A 59 -12.43 -14.53 13.58
C THR A 59 -11.94 -15.97 13.74
N TRP A 60 -10.79 -16.32 13.16
CA TRP A 60 -10.33 -17.71 13.13
C TRP A 60 -9.43 -18.06 14.31
N LEU A 61 -8.51 -17.16 14.67
CA LEU A 61 -7.60 -17.33 15.81
C LEU A 61 -8.20 -16.82 17.13
N GLY A 62 -9.27 -16.03 17.07
CA GLY A 62 -9.99 -15.56 18.26
C GLY A 62 -9.17 -14.63 19.16
N ILE A 63 -8.22 -13.84 18.61
CA ILE A 63 -7.43 -12.91 19.40
C ILE A 63 -8.36 -11.82 19.96
N GLY A 64 -8.66 -11.90 21.26
CA GLY A 64 -9.59 -11.00 21.93
C GLY A 64 -9.10 -9.55 22.08
N SER A 65 -7.80 -9.30 21.93
CA SER A 65 -7.25 -7.94 21.97
C SER A 65 -7.15 -7.34 20.57
N PHE A 66 -8.06 -6.42 20.27
CA PHE A 66 -8.08 -5.69 19.00
C PHE A 66 -6.78 -4.91 18.73
N VAL A 67 -6.17 -4.35 19.78
CA VAL A 67 -4.91 -3.60 19.67
C VAL A 67 -3.77 -4.50 19.22
N ILE A 68 -3.65 -5.69 19.80
CA ILE A 68 -2.62 -6.67 19.41
C ILE A 68 -2.82 -7.11 17.96
N ALA A 69 -4.08 -7.35 17.56
CA ALA A 69 -4.40 -7.71 16.19
C ALA A 69 -3.98 -6.62 15.19
N LEU A 70 -4.24 -5.34 15.50
CA LEU A 70 -3.80 -4.22 14.66
C LEU A 70 -2.28 -4.11 14.53
N PHE A 71 -1.53 -4.31 15.62
CA PHE A 71 -0.07 -4.33 15.55
C PHE A 71 0.46 -5.45 14.65
N ILE A 72 -0.11 -6.65 14.75
CA ILE A 72 0.30 -7.76 13.89
C ILE A 72 -0.05 -7.47 12.43
N VAL A 73 -1.26 -6.96 12.17
CA VAL A 73 -1.70 -6.56 10.82
C VAL A 73 -0.76 -5.52 10.23
N LEU A 74 -0.34 -4.52 11.01
CA LEU A 74 0.62 -3.51 10.57
C LEU A 74 1.93 -4.15 10.10
N ILE A 75 2.52 -5.04 10.91
CA ILE A 75 3.79 -5.71 10.58
C ILE A 75 3.63 -6.60 9.34
N VAL A 76 2.56 -7.39 9.28
CA VAL A 76 2.29 -8.27 8.14
C VAL A 76 2.09 -7.46 6.86
N ALA A 77 1.26 -6.41 6.90
CA ALA A 77 1.05 -5.54 5.75
C ALA A 77 2.36 -4.91 5.28
N MET A 78 3.18 -4.36 6.18
CA MET A 78 4.47 -3.77 5.81
C MET A 78 5.40 -4.78 5.13
N LEU A 79 5.51 -6.00 5.67
CA LEU A 79 6.36 -7.04 5.11
C LEU A 79 5.90 -7.46 3.71
N PHE A 80 4.61 -7.76 3.55
CA PHE A 80 4.07 -8.20 2.26
C PHE A 80 4.08 -7.09 1.21
N THR A 81 3.69 -5.85 1.57
CA THR A 81 3.75 -4.70 0.65
C THR A 81 5.18 -4.42 0.20
N SER A 82 6.16 -4.54 1.11
CA SER A 82 7.57 -4.40 0.76
C SER A 82 8.02 -5.51 -0.21
N LEU A 83 7.61 -6.75 0.05
CA LEU A 83 7.96 -7.90 -0.79
C LEU A 83 7.35 -7.80 -2.20
N VAL A 84 6.09 -7.35 -2.30
CA VAL A 84 5.42 -7.09 -3.59
C VAL A 84 6.16 -6.00 -4.37
N ASN A 85 6.46 -4.86 -3.74
CA ASN A 85 7.19 -3.78 -4.42
C ASN A 85 8.60 -4.21 -4.85
N TRP A 86 9.29 -4.96 -4.00
CA TRP A 86 10.60 -5.52 -4.33
C TRP A 86 10.53 -6.48 -5.52
N ALA A 87 9.51 -7.35 -5.57
CA ALA A 87 9.31 -8.27 -6.69
C ALA A 87 9.04 -7.51 -8.00
N ILE A 88 8.18 -6.48 -7.95
CA ILE A 88 7.90 -5.60 -9.10
C ILE A 88 9.19 -4.93 -9.57
N GLU A 89 9.96 -4.32 -8.67
CA GLU A 89 11.24 -3.70 -9.06
C GLU A 89 12.18 -4.74 -9.69
N ARG A 90 12.32 -5.91 -9.07
CA ARG A 90 13.27 -6.93 -9.50
C ARG A 90 12.93 -7.55 -10.85
N ILE A 91 11.64 -7.79 -11.10
CA ILE A 91 11.16 -8.55 -12.27
C ILE A 91 10.77 -7.62 -13.42
N ALA A 92 10.06 -6.53 -13.14
CA ALA A 92 9.55 -5.62 -14.17
C ALA A 92 10.55 -4.49 -14.47
N TYR A 93 10.93 -3.69 -13.45
CA TYR A 93 11.67 -2.45 -13.70
C TYR A 93 13.17 -2.63 -13.89
N ARG A 94 13.83 -3.44 -13.07
CA ARG A 94 15.29 -3.59 -13.07
C ARG A 94 15.84 -4.10 -14.41
N PRO A 95 15.21 -5.08 -15.11
CA PRO A 95 15.67 -5.50 -16.42
C PRO A 95 15.54 -4.42 -17.50
N LEU A 96 14.56 -3.53 -17.37
CA LEU A 96 14.23 -2.52 -18.37
C LEU A 96 15.00 -1.20 -18.20
N ARG A 97 15.81 -1.04 -17.15
CA ARG A 97 16.58 0.19 -16.89
C ARG A 97 17.54 0.59 -18.03
N GLY A 98 18.02 -0.39 -18.82
CA GLY A 98 18.91 -0.15 -19.96
C GLY A 98 18.18 -0.08 -21.32
N SER A 99 16.86 -0.18 -21.34
CA SER A 99 16.06 -0.25 -22.57
C SER A 99 15.52 1.12 -23.00
N PHE A 100 14.86 1.18 -24.16
CA PHE A 100 14.28 2.42 -24.68
C PHE A 100 13.27 3.01 -23.68
N ARG A 101 13.23 4.34 -23.52
CA ARG A 101 12.47 5.06 -22.47
C ARG A 101 10.97 4.71 -22.39
N LEU A 102 10.38 4.17 -23.46
CA LEU A 102 8.98 3.76 -23.51
C LEU A 102 8.72 2.38 -22.88
N ALA A 103 9.70 1.46 -22.91
CA ALA A 103 9.50 0.10 -22.42
C ALA A 103 9.23 0.03 -20.89
N PRO A 104 9.95 0.77 -20.03
CA PRO A 104 9.61 0.84 -18.62
C PRO A 104 8.23 1.47 -18.34
N LEU A 105 7.80 2.42 -19.17
CA LEU A 105 6.48 3.05 -19.05
C LEU A 105 5.36 2.05 -19.35
N ILE A 106 5.51 1.24 -20.41
CA ILE A 106 4.54 0.20 -20.76
C ILE A 106 4.43 -0.83 -19.63
N SER A 107 5.58 -1.27 -19.09
CA SER A 107 5.61 -2.20 -17.95
C SER A 107 5.04 -1.62 -16.66
N ALA A 108 4.87 -0.29 -16.57
CA ALA A 108 4.29 0.36 -15.41
C ALA A 108 2.76 0.48 -15.48
N ILE A 109 2.15 0.24 -16.64
CA ILE A 109 0.70 0.34 -16.88
C ILE A 109 -0.03 -0.94 -16.48
N GLY A 110 0.64 -2.10 -16.49
CA GLY A 110 0.09 -3.41 -16.13
C GLY A 110 1.10 -4.53 -16.33
#